data_AF-A0A8B6EFH4-F1
#
_entry.id   AF-A0A8B6EFH4-F1
#
_cell.length_a   1.000
_cell.length_b   1.000
_cell.length_c   1.000
_cell.angle_alpha   90.00
_cell.angle_beta   90.00
_cell.angle_gamma   90.00
#
_symmetry.space_group_name_H-M   'P 1'
#
loop_
_entity.id
_entity.type
_entity.pdbx_description
1 polymer ?
#
loop_
_entity_poly.entity_id
_entity_poly.type
_entity_poly.pdbx_seq_one_letter_code
_entity_poly.pdbx_strand_id
1 'polypeptide(L)'
;MRSTKRLDPNAGDILDKVSDYCDYHADEKVIQFCIQYDVLICKKCARDNHGECETIISINTAIKDAKYGSAFTDIETKIEQLNRKISNVSTRHAHDYNYLSTKKDKIKNKISTVRKTINDYLDKIESETEDILNDKMNECKERIEHDKEKIKDIEKRLIKRSDEIKLLKEIDTDYQFLKAAKCWDKSTKNDETNFLAYIHKICYLCNSNTKSLHYFKDDSVHFGVIKLKYEPCCVTLYDANRILVAADNRGFQIIYLDIMSYEHENEFIKTPSGFCWTVSANSERFCANFGKH
;
A
#
# COMPACT_ATOMS: atom_id res chain seq x y z
N MET A 1 -45.40 23.87 41.98
CA MET A 1 -44.19 23.66 42.82
C MET A 1 -43.48 24.99 42.99
N ARG A 2 -43.51 25.58 44.19
CA ARG A 2 -42.84 26.86 44.48
C ARG A 2 -41.34 26.61 44.56
N SER A 3 -40.60 27.13 43.59
CA SER A 3 -39.14 27.17 43.60
C SER A 3 -38.70 28.05 44.77
N THR A 4 -38.19 27.43 45.84
CA THR A 4 -37.42 28.13 46.86
C THR A 4 -36.09 28.50 46.22
N LYS A 5 -35.97 29.74 45.74
CA LYS A 5 -34.68 30.33 45.40
C LYS A 5 -33.80 30.23 46.65
N ARG A 6 -32.88 29.27 46.68
CA ARG A 6 -31.77 29.26 47.64
C ARG A 6 -30.97 30.52 47.34
N LEU A 7 -31.02 31.49 48.24
CA LEU A 7 -30.09 32.61 48.23
C LEU A 7 -28.68 32.03 48.40
N ASP A 8 -27.73 32.60 47.67
CA ASP A 8 -26.32 32.28 47.76
C ASP A 8 -25.89 32.33 49.25
N PRO A 9 -25.21 31.29 49.80
CA PRO A 9 -24.74 31.30 51.18
C PRO A 9 -23.83 32.51 51.51
N ASN A 10 -23.22 33.15 50.51
CA ASN A 10 -22.42 34.36 50.70
C ASN A 10 -23.24 35.67 50.70
N ALA A 11 -24.54 35.63 50.38
CA ALA A 11 -25.39 36.81 50.48
C ALA A 11 -25.70 37.19 51.95
N GLY A 12 -25.52 36.25 52.89
CA GLY A 12 -25.66 36.50 54.33
C GLY A 12 -24.62 37.47 54.89
N ASP A 13 -23.38 37.41 54.38
CA ASP A 13 -22.24 38.19 54.90
C ASP A 13 -22.38 39.72 54.71
N ILE A 14 -23.25 40.17 53.79
CA ILE A 14 -23.50 41.59 53.55
C ILE A 14 -24.53 42.15 54.53
N LEU A 15 -25.50 41.34 54.96
CA LEU A 15 -26.59 41.76 55.85
C LEU A 15 -26.17 41.80 57.32
N ASP A 16 -25.21 40.97 57.72
CA ASP A 16 -24.77 40.85 59.12
C ASP A 16 -23.90 42.02 59.62
N LYS A 17 -23.57 42.99 58.76
CA LYS A 17 -22.72 44.16 59.10
C LYS A 17 -23.48 45.48 59.16
N VAL A 18 -24.81 45.46 59.04
CA VAL A 18 -25.61 46.69 59.00
C VAL A 18 -26.15 47.01 60.40
N SER A 19 -25.61 48.07 61.03
CA SER A 19 -26.10 48.61 62.31
C SER A 19 -27.18 49.66 62.09
N ASP A 20 -28.27 49.60 62.86
CA ASP A 20 -29.31 50.64 62.90
C ASP A 20 -28.88 51.91 63.67
N TYR A 21 -27.74 51.83 64.36
CA TYR A 21 -27.22 52.86 65.27
C TYR A 21 -25.96 53.50 64.72
N CYS A 22 -25.76 54.78 65.05
CA CYS A 22 -24.63 55.57 64.59
C CYS A 22 -23.32 55.15 65.27
N ASP A 23 -22.27 54.95 64.47
CA ASP A 23 -20.94 54.57 64.96
C ASP A 23 -20.31 55.58 65.95
N TYR A 24 -20.68 56.86 65.83
CA TYR A 24 -20.17 57.94 66.69
C TYR A 24 -21.11 58.27 67.86
N HIS A 25 -22.37 57.86 67.78
CA HIS A 25 -23.39 58.13 68.78
C HIS A 25 -24.20 56.85 69.02
N ALA A 26 -23.65 55.96 69.85
CA ALA A 26 -24.12 54.58 70.01
C ALA A 26 -25.63 54.44 70.31
N ASP A 27 -26.23 55.43 70.98
CA ASP A 27 -27.66 55.41 71.35
C ASP A 27 -28.59 56.06 70.30
N GLU A 28 -28.02 56.66 69.24
CA GLU A 28 -28.78 57.38 68.23
C GLU A 28 -28.98 56.54 66.97
N LYS A 29 -30.23 56.42 66.53
CA LYS A 29 -30.56 55.76 65.27
C LYS A 29 -30.11 56.58 64.07
N VAL A 30 -29.60 55.89 63.06
CA VAL A 30 -29.35 56.45 61.74
C VAL A 30 -30.70 56.67 61.04
N ILE A 31 -31.00 57.92 60.68
CA ILE A 31 -32.30 58.27 60.06
C ILE A 31 -32.18 59.25 58.88
N GLN A 32 -30.97 59.75 58.61
CA GLN A 32 -30.67 60.72 57.57
C GLN A 32 -29.50 60.22 56.72
N PHE A 33 -29.42 60.74 55.50
CA PHE A 33 -28.34 60.46 54.56
C PHE A 33 -27.78 61.78 54.05
N CYS A 34 -26.47 61.96 54.16
CA CYS A 34 -25.78 63.13 53.65
C CYS A 34 -25.28 62.85 52.23
N ILE A 35 -25.86 63.49 51.23
CA ILE A 35 -25.53 63.25 49.81
C ILE A 35 -24.08 63.68 49.51
N GLN A 36 -23.63 64.79 50.10
CA GLN A 36 -22.30 65.35 49.86
C GLN A 36 -21.15 64.41 50.23
N TYR A 37 -21.33 63.61 51.28
CA TYR A 37 -20.31 62.68 51.78
C TYR A 37 -20.66 61.21 51.54
N ASP A 38 -21.84 60.91 50.97
CA ASP A 38 -22.33 59.56 50.73
C ASP A 38 -22.36 58.67 51.99
N VAL A 39 -22.81 59.24 53.12
CA VAL A 39 -22.83 58.57 54.43
C VAL A 39 -24.19 58.62 55.12
N LEU A 40 -24.49 57.54 55.82
CA LEU A 40 -25.64 57.39 56.70
C LEU A 40 -25.35 58.03 58.06
N ILE A 41 -26.23 58.91 58.54
CA ILE A 41 -26.00 59.72 59.76
C ILE A 41 -27.23 59.78 60.68
N CYS A 42 -26.98 59.96 61.99
CA CYS A 42 -28.02 60.30 62.97
C CYS A 42 -28.24 61.81 63.07
N LYS A 43 -29.27 62.24 63.82
CA LYS A 43 -29.59 63.67 64.01
C LYS A 43 -28.48 64.48 64.67
N LYS A 44 -27.66 63.87 65.54
CA LYS A 44 -26.54 64.54 66.20
C LYS A 44 -25.42 64.83 65.20
N CYS A 45 -24.96 63.82 64.46
CA CYS A 45 -24.01 64.00 63.36
C CYS A 45 -24.46 65.05 62.34
N ALA A 46 -25.75 65.08 61.99
CA ALA A 46 -26.31 66.08 61.08
C ALA A 46 -26.11 67.53 61.56
N ARG A 47 -26.18 67.77 62.88
CA ARG A 47 -25.96 69.10 63.47
C ARG A 47 -24.48 69.40 63.70
N ASP A 48 -23.76 68.43 64.25
CA ASP A 48 -22.43 68.67 64.82
C ASP A 48 -21.35 68.68 63.73
N ASN A 49 -21.47 67.80 62.72
CA ASN A 49 -20.43 67.60 61.70
C ASN A 49 -20.92 67.88 60.28
N HIS A 50 -22.23 67.89 60.04
CA HIS A 50 -22.82 68.10 58.71
C HIS A 50 -23.76 69.32 58.66
N GLY A 51 -23.68 70.24 59.63
CA GLY A 51 -24.59 71.39 59.72
C GLY A 51 -24.50 72.35 58.54
N GLU A 52 -23.36 72.38 57.84
CA GLU A 52 -23.13 73.17 56.62
C GLU A 52 -23.47 72.40 55.32
N CYS A 53 -23.83 71.12 55.40
CA CYS A 53 -24.20 70.33 54.23
C CYS A 53 -25.61 70.68 53.76
N GLU A 54 -25.73 71.22 52.54
CA GLU A 54 -27.02 71.63 51.98
C GLU A 54 -27.93 70.45 51.58
N THR A 55 -27.41 69.23 51.52
CA THR A 55 -28.05 68.09 50.86
C THR A 55 -28.22 66.88 51.79
N ILE A 56 -28.76 67.12 52.99
CA ILE A 56 -29.17 66.05 53.91
C ILE A 56 -30.63 65.68 53.65
N ILE A 57 -30.87 64.43 53.27
CA ILE A 57 -32.22 63.90 53.03
C ILE A 57 -32.59 62.85 54.07
N SER A 58 -33.88 62.56 54.19
CA SER A 58 -34.35 61.45 55.03
C SER A 58 -33.87 60.12 54.43
N ILE A 59 -33.59 59.14 55.30
CA ILE A 59 -33.19 57.80 54.85
C ILE A 59 -34.26 57.15 53.96
N ASN A 60 -35.54 57.42 54.20
CA ASN A 60 -36.64 56.89 53.39
C ASN A 60 -36.61 57.46 51.97
N THR A 61 -36.26 58.75 51.82
CA THR A 61 -36.08 59.38 50.50
C THR A 61 -34.88 58.77 49.78
N ALA A 62 -33.74 58.66 50.47
CA ALA A 62 -32.53 58.05 49.91
C ALA A 62 -32.76 56.59 49.48
N ILE A 63 -33.48 55.81 50.29
CA ILE A 63 -33.87 54.42 49.96
C ILE A 63 -34.78 54.39 48.74
N LYS A 64 -35.74 55.30 48.63
CA LYS A 64 -36.65 55.35 47.49
C LYS A 64 -35.89 55.68 46.22
N ASP A 65 -34.98 56.66 46.27
CA ASP A 65 -34.17 57.07 45.13
C ASP A 65 -33.13 56.01 44.76
N ALA A 66 -32.58 55.27 45.73
CA ALA A 66 -31.70 54.15 45.46
C ALA A 66 -32.46 52.96 44.87
N LYS A 67 -33.55 52.51 45.50
CA LYS A 67 -34.30 51.31 45.07
C LYS A 67 -35.05 51.50 43.75
N TYR A 68 -35.56 52.69 43.51
CA TYR A 68 -36.38 52.99 42.32
C TYR A 68 -35.70 53.97 41.37
N GLY A 69 -34.44 54.32 41.64
CA GLY A 69 -33.64 55.14 40.74
C GLY A 69 -33.23 54.37 39.49
N SER A 70 -33.01 55.12 38.41
CA SER A 70 -32.62 54.56 37.11
C SER A 70 -31.35 53.72 37.19
N ALA A 71 -30.39 54.06 38.06
CA ALA A 71 -29.14 53.33 38.20
C ALA A 71 -29.34 51.86 38.61
N PHE A 72 -30.21 51.57 39.57
CA PHE A 72 -30.49 50.18 39.98
C PHE A 72 -31.25 49.43 38.90
N THR A 73 -32.27 50.05 38.30
CA THR A 73 -33.01 49.44 37.18
C THR A 73 -32.11 49.16 35.96
N ASP A 74 -31.14 50.04 35.68
CA ASP A 74 -30.15 49.84 34.62
C ASP A 74 -29.21 48.68 34.92
N ILE A 75 -28.78 48.53 36.18
CA ILE A 75 -27.95 47.41 36.64
C ILE A 75 -28.74 46.10 36.53
N GLU A 76 -29.98 46.06 37.02
CA GLU A 76 -30.87 44.89 36.91
C GLU A 76 -31.05 44.48 35.45
N THR A 77 -31.35 45.45 34.58
CA THR A 77 -31.50 45.22 33.14
C THR A 77 -30.22 44.67 32.51
N LYS A 78 -29.05 45.21 32.86
CA LYS A 78 -27.76 44.71 32.38
C LYS A 78 -27.48 43.28 32.87
N ILE A 79 -27.77 42.98 34.14
CA ILE A 79 -27.62 41.64 34.71
C ILE A 79 -28.53 40.65 33.97
N GLU A 80 -29.78 41.00 33.71
CA GLU A 80 -30.70 40.15 32.94
C GLU A 80 -30.20 39.90 31.51
N GLN A 81 -29.71 40.94 30.83
CA GLN A 81 -29.13 40.81 29.49
C GLN A 81 -27.90 39.91 29.49
N LEU A 82 -27.02 40.04 30.48
CA LEU A 82 -25.86 39.16 30.66
C LEU A 82 -26.29 37.72 30.90
N ASN A 83 -27.26 37.48 31.77
CA ASN A 83 -27.80 36.14 32.03
C ASN A 83 -28.37 35.50 30.75
N ARG A 84 -29.11 36.25 29.93
CA ARG A 84 -29.60 35.77 28.62
C ARG A 84 -28.44 35.43 27.68
N LYS A 85 -27.41 36.29 27.60
CA LYS A 85 -26.22 36.02 26.78
C LYS A 85 -25.49 34.76 27.23
N ILE A 86 -25.29 34.57 28.54
CA ILE A 86 -24.64 33.39 29.11
C ILE A 86 -25.45 32.13 28.77
N SER A 87 -26.77 32.16 28.92
CA SER A 87 -27.64 31.04 28.56
C SER A 87 -27.56 30.68 27.07
N ASN A 88 -27.55 31.69 26.19
CA ASN A 88 -27.39 31.48 24.74
C ASN A 88 -26.02 30.91 24.36
N VAL A 89 -24.95 31.36 25.03
CA VAL A 89 -23.61 30.80 24.82
C VAL A 89 -23.55 29.36 25.31
N SER A 90 -24.10 29.07 26.48
CA SER A 90 -24.14 27.71 27.04
C SER A 90 -24.89 26.73 26.14
N THR A 91 -26.06 27.12 25.62
CA THR A 91 -26.85 26.31 24.68
C THR A 91 -26.12 26.09 23.36
N ARG A 92 -25.48 27.14 22.81
CA ARG A 92 -24.63 27.01 21.61
C ARG A 92 -23.47 26.03 21.85
N HIS A 93 -22.75 26.16 22.96
CA HIS A 93 -21.65 25.25 23.29
C HIS A 93 -22.12 23.80 23.42
N ALA A 94 -23.29 23.56 24.03
CA ALA A 94 -23.87 22.22 24.11
C ALA A 94 -24.20 21.65 22.72
N HIS A 95 -24.76 22.48 21.83
CA HIS A 95 -25.03 22.10 20.45
C HIS A 95 -23.73 21.78 19.69
N ASP A 96 -22.72 22.65 19.77
CA ASP A 96 -21.44 22.50 19.08
C ASP A 96 -20.71 21.23 19.56
N TYR A 97 -20.74 20.96 20.87
CA TYR A 97 -20.22 19.73 21.43
C TYR A 97 -20.90 18.49 20.85
N ASN A 98 -22.23 18.46 20.82
CA ASN A 98 -22.99 17.34 20.27
C ASN A 98 -22.72 17.13 18.78
N TYR A 99 -22.62 18.23 18.01
CA TYR A 99 -22.27 18.19 16.60
C TYR A 99 -20.86 17.61 16.38
N LEU A 100 -19.86 18.08 17.14
CA LEU A 100 -18.49 17.59 17.06
C LEU A 100 -18.39 16.12 17.47
N SER A 101 -19.10 15.71 18.52
CA SER A 101 -19.18 14.32 18.97
C SER A 101 -19.74 13.41 17.88
N THR A 102 -20.88 13.79 17.29
CA THR A 102 -21.49 13.04 16.18
C THR A 102 -20.57 12.97 14.96
N LYS A 103 -19.87 14.07 14.64
CA LYS A 103 -18.93 14.10 13.51
C LYS A 103 -17.72 13.19 13.76
N LYS A 104 -17.21 13.14 14.98
CA LYS A 104 -16.14 12.21 15.39
C LYS A 104 -16.57 10.76 15.19
N ASP A 105 -17.77 10.38 15.62
CA ASP A 105 -18.27 9.00 15.44
C ASP A 105 -18.47 8.63 13.97
N LYS A 106 -18.99 9.56 13.15
CA LYS A 106 -19.08 9.37 11.70
C LYS A 106 -17.72 9.13 11.06
N ILE A 107 -16.70 9.90 11.45
CA ILE A 107 -15.33 9.72 10.94
C ILE A 107 -14.77 8.37 11.39
N LYS A 108 -14.97 7.98 12.66
CA LYS A 108 -14.53 6.68 13.19
C LYS A 108 -15.16 5.52 12.41
N ASN A 109 -16.44 5.60 12.10
CA ASN A 109 -17.13 4.59 11.29
C ASN A 109 -16.58 4.53 9.87
N LYS A 110 -16.33 5.68 9.22
CA LYS A 110 -15.71 5.72 7.88
C LYS A 110 -14.32 5.07 7.88
N ILE A 111 -13.49 5.36 8.89
CA ILE A 111 -12.17 4.73 9.04
C ILE A 111 -12.31 3.20 9.17
N SER A 112 -13.27 2.73 9.97
CA SER A 112 -13.54 1.29 10.12
C SER A 112 -13.98 0.64 8.81
N THR A 113 -14.85 1.30 8.03
CA THR A 113 -15.30 0.79 6.72
C THR A 113 -14.13 0.70 5.74
N VAL A 114 -13.31 1.74 5.64
CA VAL A 114 -12.12 1.73 4.76
C VAL A 114 -11.15 0.62 5.15
N ARG A 115 -10.89 0.43 6.45
CA ARG A 115 -10.04 -0.69 6.92
C ARG A 115 -10.59 -2.05 6.49
N LYS A 116 -11.90 -2.27 6.65
CA LYS A 116 -12.54 -3.51 6.22
C LYS A 116 -12.36 -3.72 4.72
N THR A 117 -12.64 -2.70 3.91
CA THR A 117 -12.49 -2.77 2.46
C THR A 117 -11.05 -3.07 2.03
N ILE A 118 -10.05 -2.47 2.69
CA ILE A 118 -8.64 -2.77 2.41
C ILE A 118 -8.33 -4.24 2.70
N ASN A 119 -8.77 -4.76 3.85
CA ASN A 119 -8.56 -6.17 4.19
C ASN A 119 -9.26 -7.09 3.19
N ASP A 120 -10.51 -6.80 2.82
CA ASP A 120 -11.24 -7.60 1.83
C ASP A 120 -10.48 -7.66 0.47
N TYR A 121 -9.82 -6.57 0.06
CA TYR A 121 -8.98 -6.55 -1.14
C TYR A 121 -7.68 -7.35 -0.97
N LEU A 122 -7.04 -7.29 0.21
CA LEU A 122 -5.83 -8.05 0.50
C LEU A 122 -6.12 -9.55 0.47
N ASP A 123 -7.18 -9.99 1.15
CA ASP A 123 -7.62 -11.39 1.20
C ASP A 123 -7.92 -11.92 -0.22
N LYS A 124 -8.53 -11.08 -1.06
CA LYS A 124 -8.81 -11.42 -2.46
C LYS A 124 -7.52 -11.62 -3.27
N ILE A 125 -6.56 -10.69 -3.16
CA ILE A 125 -5.27 -10.79 -3.88
C ILE A 125 -4.49 -12.00 -3.40
N GLU A 126 -4.51 -12.30 -2.11
CA GLU A 126 -3.86 -13.47 -1.52
C GLU A 126 -4.44 -14.77 -2.11
N SER A 127 -5.77 -14.91 -2.13
CA SER A 127 -6.46 -16.05 -2.74
C SER A 127 -6.16 -16.20 -4.23
N GLU A 128 -6.22 -15.11 -5.01
CA GLU A 128 -5.91 -15.15 -6.44
C GLU A 128 -4.45 -15.55 -6.71
N THR A 129 -3.52 -15.13 -5.85
CA THR A 129 -2.10 -15.48 -5.97
C THR A 129 -1.87 -16.94 -5.59
N GLU A 130 -2.56 -17.45 -4.57
CA GLU A 130 -2.50 -18.86 -4.17
C GLU A 130 -3.02 -19.78 -5.28
N ASP A 131 -4.12 -19.41 -5.94
CA ASP A 131 -4.66 -20.15 -7.10
C ASP A 131 -3.63 -20.21 -8.25
N ILE A 132 -3.02 -19.07 -8.61
CA ILE A 132 -1.97 -19.03 -9.65
C ILE A 132 -0.77 -19.91 -9.27
N LEU A 133 -0.36 -19.89 -8.01
CA LEU A 133 0.76 -20.69 -7.53
C LEU A 133 0.44 -22.19 -7.61
N ASN A 134 -0.79 -22.58 -7.24
CA ASN A 134 -1.25 -23.95 -7.30
C ASN A 134 -1.34 -24.46 -8.75
N ASP A 135 -1.84 -23.64 -9.68
CA ASP A 135 -1.86 -23.96 -11.11
C ASP A 135 -0.44 -24.20 -11.64
N LYS A 136 0.50 -23.29 -11.35
CA LYS A 136 1.90 -23.42 -11.76
C LYS A 136 2.60 -24.62 -11.13
N MET A 137 2.27 -24.93 -9.88
CA MET A 137 2.78 -26.12 -9.21
C MET A 137 2.26 -27.39 -9.90
N ASN A 138 0.99 -27.43 -10.29
CA ASN A 138 0.39 -28.57 -10.98
C ASN A 138 0.97 -28.75 -12.38
N GLU A 139 1.12 -27.68 -13.17
CA GLU A 139 1.82 -27.71 -14.47
C GLU A 139 3.24 -28.29 -14.34
N CYS A 140 3.97 -27.88 -13.29
CA CYS A 140 5.31 -28.38 -13.02
C CYS A 140 5.32 -29.87 -12.64
N LYS A 141 4.36 -30.31 -11.80
CA LYS A 141 4.20 -31.72 -11.44
C LYS A 141 3.91 -32.59 -12.65
N GLU A 142 3.01 -32.15 -13.54
CA GLU A 142 2.68 -32.87 -14.78
C GLU A 142 3.90 -32.99 -15.69
N ARG A 143 4.67 -31.91 -15.86
CA ARG A 143 5.92 -31.94 -16.63
C ARG A 143 6.94 -32.91 -16.04
N ILE A 144 7.14 -32.88 -14.72
CA ILE A 144 8.05 -33.80 -14.03
C ILE A 144 7.61 -35.25 -14.23
N GLU A 145 6.31 -35.54 -14.16
CA GLU A 145 5.82 -36.91 -14.32
C GLU A 145 6.00 -37.41 -15.75
N HIS A 146 5.71 -36.57 -16.74
CA HIS A 146 6.00 -36.87 -18.14
C HIS A 146 7.50 -37.09 -18.41
N ASP A 147 8.38 -36.28 -17.80
CA ASP A 147 9.83 -36.46 -17.94
C ASP A 147 10.30 -37.77 -17.27
N LYS A 148 9.70 -38.17 -16.14
CA LYS A 148 9.97 -39.49 -15.54
C LYS A 148 9.56 -40.64 -16.45
N GLU A 149 8.40 -40.56 -17.10
CA GLU A 149 7.95 -41.58 -18.05
C GLU A 149 8.92 -41.71 -19.23
N LYS A 150 9.39 -40.58 -19.78
CA LYS A 150 10.43 -40.56 -20.81
C LYS A 150 11.73 -41.21 -20.33
N ILE A 151 12.19 -40.89 -19.12
CA ILE A 151 13.39 -41.49 -18.54
C ILE A 151 13.23 -43.00 -18.40
N LYS A 152 12.08 -43.49 -17.92
CA LYS A 152 11.79 -44.93 -17.83
C LYS A 152 11.80 -45.62 -19.19
N ASP A 153 11.27 -44.99 -20.23
CA ASP A 153 11.34 -45.53 -21.59
C ASP A 153 12.77 -45.63 -22.11
N ILE A 154 13.57 -44.58 -21.88
CA ILE A 154 15.00 -44.57 -22.22
C ILE A 154 15.75 -45.67 -21.46
N GLU A 155 15.51 -45.81 -20.16
CA GLU A 155 16.12 -46.85 -19.32
C GLU A 155 15.84 -48.24 -19.86
N LYS A 156 14.58 -48.54 -20.23
CA LYS A 156 14.21 -49.81 -20.88
C LYS A 156 14.98 -50.06 -22.17
N ARG A 157 15.14 -49.03 -23.02
CA ARG A 157 15.91 -49.14 -24.26
C ARG A 157 17.39 -49.41 -24.00
N LEU A 158 17.97 -48.76 -22.99
CA LEU A 158 19.36 -48.99 -22.59
C LEU A 158 19.59 -50.40 -22.04
N ILE A 159 18.67 -50.91 -21.21
CA ILE A 159 18.73 -52.30 -20.71
C ILE A 159 18.70 -53.29 -21.89
N LYS A 160 17.73 -53.14 -22.81
CA LYS A 160 17.64 -53.99 -24.00
C LYS A 160 18.94 -53.99 -24.80
N ARG A 161 19.52 -52.81 -25.05
CA ARG A 161 20.81 -52.69 -25.75
C ARG A 161 21.96 -53.35 -24.99
N SER A 162 21.98 -53.22 -23.67
CA SER A 162 22.98 -53.89 -22.84
C SER A 162 22.91 -55.41 -23.01
N ASP A 163 21.71 -55.98 -23.06
CA ASP A 163 21.51 -57.41 -23.28
C ASP A 163 21.88 -57.84 -24.71
N GLU A 164 21.58 -57.04 -25.73
CA GLU A 164 22.06 -57.28 -27.11
C GLU A 164 23.60 -57.30 -27.18
N ILE A 165 24.28 -56.40 -26.48
CA ILE A 165 25.75 -56.39 -26.41
C ILE A 165 26.29 -57.67 -25.74
N LYS A 166 25.62 -58.17 -24.70
CA LYS A 166 26.02 -59.43 -24.05
C LYS A 166 25.91 -60.60 -25.03
N LEU A 167 24.80 -60.69 -25.77
CA LEU A 167 24.59 -61.71 -26.79
C LEU A 167 25.65 -61.64 -27.91
N LEU A 168 26.01 -60.43 -28.36
CA LEU A 168 27.09 -60.26 -29.34
C LEU A 168 28.41 -60.86 -28.86
N LYS A 169 28.73 -60.74 -27.56
CA LYS A 169 29.96 -61.29 -26.98
C LYS A 169 30.00 -62.82 -26.92
N GLU A 170 28.85 -63.48 -27.06
CA GLU A 170 28.73 -64.95 -27.05
C GLU A 170 28.93 -65.56 -28.46
N ILE A 171 29.17 -64.76 -29.50
CA ILE A 171 29.38 -65.26 -30.87
C ILE A 171 30.80 -65.84 -31.00
N ASP A 172 30.89 -67.15 -31.24
CA ASP A 172 32.15 -67.91 -31.27
C ASP A 172 33.10 -67.58 -32.44
N THR A 173 32.62 -66.94 -33.52
CA THR A 173 33.46 -66.63 -34.68
C THR A 173 33.65 -65.13 -34.87
N ASP A 174 34.91 -64.71 -34.92
CA ASP A 174 35.32 -63.30 -35.08
C ASP A 174 34.64 -62.63 -36.29
N TYR A 175 34.43 -63.38 -37.38
CA TYR A 175 33.78 -62.89 -38.59
C TYR A 175 32.29 -62.56 -38.36
N GLN A 176 31.55 -63.42 -37.67
CA GLN A 176 30.13 -63.18 -37.36
C GLN A 176 29.98 -62.05 -36.33
N PHE A 177 30.88 -61.99 -35.35
CA PHE A 177 30.95 -60.90 -34.39
C PHE A 177 31.16 -59.55 -35.08
N LEU A 178 32.18 -59.42 -35.95
CA LEU A 178 32.47 -58.19 -36.69
C LEU A 178 31.31 -57.74 -37.58
N LYS A 179 30.63 -58.68 -38.23
CA LYS A 179 29.47 -58.37 -39.07
C LYS A 179 28.30 -57.87 -38.23
N ALA A 180 28.01 -58.52 -37.10
CA ALA A 180 26.93 -58.14 -36.20
C ALA A 180 27.21 -56.80 -35.50
N ALA A 181 28.46 -56.55 -35.05
CA ALA A 181 28.88 -55.28 -34.46
C ALA A 181 28.76 -54.10 -35.43
N LYS A 182 29.09 -54.27 -36.72
CA LYS A 182 28.91 -53.21 -37.73
C LYS A 182 27.44 -52.92 -38.04
N CYS A 183 26.56 -53.92 -37.99
CA CYS A 183 25.13 -53.70 -38.12
C CYS A 183 24.56 -52.97 -36.90
N TRP A 184 25.05 -53.30 -35.70
CA TRP A 184 24.66 -52.65 -34.46
C TRP A 184 25.08 -51.17 -34.41
N ASP A 185 26.34 -50.84 -34.75
CA ASP A 185 26.87 -49.46 -34.78
C ASP A 185 26.06 -48.52 -35.71
N LYS A 186 25.56 -49.05 -36.82
CA LYS A 186 24.68 -48.28 -37.73
C LYS A 186 23.31 -48.00 -37.12
N SER A 187 22.79 -48.91 -36.30
CA SER A 187 21.49 -48.77 -35.63
C SER A 187 21.57 -47.89 -34.39
N THR A 188 22.74 -47.79 -33.75
CA THR A 188 22.89 -47.07 -32.48
C THR A 188 23.17 -45.58 -32.61
N LYS A 189 23.83 -45.14 -33.68
CA LYS A 189 24.15 -43.72 -33.91
C LYS A 189 22.92 -42.80 -33.89
N ASN A 190 21.81 -43.21 -34.49
CA ASN A 190 20.58 -42.40 -34.48
C ASN A 190 19.97 -42.22 -33.08
N ASP A 191 20.06 -43.24 -32.21
CA ASP A 191 19.48 -43.16 -30.86
C ASP A 191 20.39 -42.42 -29.87
N GLU A 192 21.71 -42.48 -30.04
CA GLU A 192 22.66 -41.68 -29.24
C GLU A 192 22.51 -40.18 -29.52
N THR A 193 22.33 -39.78 -30.78
CA THR A 193 22.11 -38.37 -31.15
C THR A 193 20.82 -37.83 -30.54
N ASN A 194 19.75 -38.61 -30.54
CA ASN A 194 18.48 -38.23 -29.92
C ASN A 194 18.56 -38.18 -28.38
N PHE A 195 19.38 -39.03 -27.76
CA PHE A 195 19.57 -39.07 -26.30
C PHE A 195 20.43 -37.91 -25.79
N LEU A 196 21.54 -37.58 -26.46
CA LEU A 196 22.41 -36.46 -26.08
C LEU A 196 21.72 -35.10 -26.25
N ALA A 197 20.89 -34.94 -27.27
CA ALA A 197 20.07 -33.74 -27.47
C ALA A 197 19.02 -33.55 -26.36
N TYR A 198 18.52 -34.63 -25.76
CA TYR A 198 17.55 -34.57 -24.67
C TYR A 198 18.19 -34.22 -23.31
N ILE A 199 19.43 -34.63 -23.08
CA ILE A 199 20.13 -34.44 -21.80
C ILE A 199 20.74 -33.04 -21.66
N HIS A 200 21.21 -32.45 -22.76
CA HIS A 200 21.96 -31.20 -22.68
C HIS A 200 21.08 -29.99 -22.97
N LYS A 201 20.76 -29.24 -21.91
CA LYS A 201 20.29 -27.86 -22.05
C LYS A 201 21.46 -27.03 -22.58
N ILE A 202 21.49 -26.81 -23.89
CA ILE A 202 22.45 -25.90 -24.49
C ILE A 202 21.90 -24.48 -24.30
N CYS A 203 22.65 -23.66 -23.58
CA CYS A 203 22.32 -22.27 -23.32
C CYS A 203 23.19 -21.38 -24.21
N TYR A 204 22.60 -20.29 -24.70
CA TYR A 204 23.25 -19.37 -25.63
C TYR A 204 23.36 -17.98 -25.02
N LEU A 205 24.56 -17.41 -25.05
CA LEU A 205 24.83 -16.04 -24.65
C LEU A 205 25.31 -15.25 -25.87
N CYS A 206 24.55 -14.23 -26.23
CA CYS A 206 24.94 -13.33 -27.30
C CYS A 206 25.77 -12.16 -26.74
N ASN A 207 26.93 -11.89 -27.35
CA ASN A 207 27.67 -10.66 -27.14
C ASN A 207 27.54 -9.76 -28.38
N SER A 208 26.74 -8.70 -28.26
CA SER A 208 26.49 -7.73 -29.34
C SER A 208 27.75 -6.97 -29.73
N ASN A 209 28.60 -6.61 -28.76
CA ASN A 209 29.81 -5.83 -29.00
C ASN A 209 30.83 -6.59 -29.87
N THR A 210 30.94 -7.90 -29.66
CA THR A 210 31.89 -8.75 -30.40
C THR A 210 31.24 -9.49 -31.58
N LYS A 211 29.93 -9.28 -31.81
CA LYS A 211 29.13 -10.00 -32.81
C LYS A 211 29.37 -11.50 -32.71
N SER A 212 29.28 -12.04 -31.49
CA SER A 212 29.56 -13.45 -31.25
C SER A 212 28.47 -14.12 -30.42
N LEU A 213 28.11 -15.35 -30.81
CA LEU A 213 27.25 -16.23 -30.04
C LEU A 213 28.12 -17.24 -29.30
N HIS A 214 28.07 -17.19 -27.97
CA HIS A 214 28.71 -18.16 -27.10
C HIS A 214 27.68 -19.20 -26.73
N TYR A 215 28.04 -20.48 -26.81
CA TYR A 215 27.14 -21.55 -26.39
C TYR A 215 27.79 -22.36 -25.27
N PHE A 216 26.95 -22.74 -24.31
CA PHE A 216 27.32 -23.39 -23.07
C PHE A 216 26.58 -24.70 -22.94
N LYS A 217 27.27 -25.70 -22.41
CA LYS A 217 26.68 -26.97 -22.01
C LYS A 217 26.46 -26.94 -20.50
N ASP A 218 25.25 -27.29 -20.07
CA ASP A 218 24.88 -27.45 -18.66
C ASP A 218 25.27 -26.23 -17.80
N ASP A 219 24.95 -25.03 -18.31
CA ASP A 219 25.17 -23.69 -17.69
C ASP A 219 26.61 -23.34 -17.27
N SER A 220 27.61 -24.19 -17.55
CA SER A 220 28.92 -24.09 -16.90
C SER A 220 30.12 -24.29 -17.83
N VAL A 221 29.98 -25.02 -18.94
CA VAL A 221 31.10 -25.29 -19.85
C VAL A 221 30.93 -24.48 -21.12
N HIS A 222 31.83 -23.53 -21.38
CA HIS A 222 31.88 -22.78 -22.62
C HIS A 222 32.37 -23.69 -23.76
N PHE A 223 31.51 -23.95 -24.74
CA PHE A 223 31.79 -24.93 -25.80
C PHE A 223 32.37 -24.30 -27.06
N GLY A 224 32.06 -23.04 -27.34
CA GLY A 224 32.53 -22.40 -28.57
C GLY A 224 32.00 -20.99 -28.77
N VAL A 225 32.51 -20.36 -29.81
CA VAL A 225 32.15 -18.99 -30.22
C VAL A 225 31.85 -18.99 -31.71
N ILE A 226 30.64 -18.61 -32.06
CA ILE A 226 30.23 -18.43 -33.45
C ILE A 226 30.31 -16.94 -33.75
N LYS A 227 31.16 -16.56 -34.72
CA LYS A 227 31.24 -15.18 -35.19
C LYS A 227 30.09 -14.90 -36.14
N LEU A 228 29.28 -13.91 -35.79
CA LEU A 228 28.14 -13.45 -36.57
C LEU A 228 28.59 -12.34 -37.52
N LYS A 229 27.99 -12.33 -38.71
CA LYS A 229 28.29 -11.30 -39.71
C LYS A 229 27.69 -9.94 -39.33
N TYR A 230 26.62 -9.96 -38.55
CA TYR A 230 25.83 -8.81 -38.13
C TYR A 230 25.50 -8.90 -36.63
N GLU A 231 25.05 -7.80 -36.05
CA GLU A 231 24.59 -7.79 -34.66
C GLU A 231 23.26 -8.53 -34.55
N PRO A 232 23.18 -9.58 -33.72
CA PRO A 232 21.93 -10.30 -33.53
C PRO A 232 20.99 -9.49 -32.65
N CYS A 233 19.71 -9.46 -33.03
CA CYS A 233 18.65 -8.86 -32.23
C CYS A 233 17.85 -9.92 -31.45
N CYS A 234 17.88 -11.18 -31.90
CA CYS A 234 17.24 -12.31 -31.23
C CYS A 234 17.92 -13.62 -31.63
N VAL A 235 18.01 -14.57 -30.71
CA VAL A 235 18.52 -15.93 -30.96
C VAL A 235 17.49 -16.92 -30.42
N THR A 236 17.12 -17.91 -31.23
CA THR A 236 16.26 -19.00 -30.79
C THR A 236 16.79 -20.35 -31.27
N LEU A 237 16.48 -21.40 -30.52
CA LEU A 237 16.73 -22.76 -30.98
C LEU A 237 15.62 -23.13 -31.97
N TYR A 238 16.00 -23.49 -33.20
CA TYR A 238 15.03 -23.91 -34.22
C TYR A 238 14.72 -25.40 -34.08
N ASP A 239 15.76 -26.23 -33.88
CA ASP A 239 15.64 -27.62 -33.49
C ASP A 239 16.93 -28.12 -32.80
N ALA A 240 17.02 -29.43 -32.56
CA ALA A 240 18.14 -30.06 -31.86
C ALA A 240 19.54 -29.73 -32.44
N ASN A 241 19.65 -29.41 -33.73
CA ASN A 241 20.92 -29.17 -34.43
C ASN A 241 20.97 -27.82 -35.17
N ARG A 242 19.96 -26.95 -35.00
CA ARG A 242 19.86 -25.68 -35.74
C ARG A 242 19.50 -24.53 -34.82
N ILE A 243 20.28 -23.46 -34.92
CA ILE A 243 19.98 -22.19 -34.25
C ILE A 243 19.55 -21.19 -35.30
N LEU A 244 18.46 -20.48 -35.01
CA LEU A 244 18.06 -19.33 -35.79
C LEU A 244 18.56 -18.06 -35.10
N VAL A 245 19.34 -17.27 -35.83
CA VAL A 245 19.83 -15.97 -35.37
C VAL A 245 19.18 -14.89 -36.22
N ALA A 246 18.30 -14.10 -35.62
CA ALA A 246 17.74 -12.91 -36.25
C ALA A 246 18.76 -11.78 -36.19
N ALA A 247 19.06 -11.18 -37.34
CA ALA A 247 20.15 -10.22 -37.52
C ALA A 247 19.63 -8.93 -38.16
N ASP A 248 19.19 -8.00 -37.32
CA ASP A 248 18.63 -6.68 -37.67
C ASP A 248 17.58 -6.68 -38.82
N ASN A 249 17.17 -5.50 -39.26
CA ASN A 249 16.25 -5.25 -40.38
C ASN A 249 16.71 -5.80 -41.77
N ARG A 250 17.82 -6.55 -41.85
CA ARG A 250 18.48 -7.00 -43.09
C ARG A 250 18.31 -8.50 -43.39
N GLY A 251 17.84 -9.33 -42.46
CA GLY A 251 17.60 -10.75 -42.72
C GLY A 251 17.70 -11.69 -41.53
N PHE A 252 17.59 -12.99 -41.81
CA PHE A 252 17.91 -14.05 -40.85
C PHE A 252 19.18 -14.76 -41.28
N GLN A 253 20.00 -15.13 -40.30
CA GLN A 253 21.08 -16.08 -40.49
C GLN A 253 20.67 -17.40 -39.82
N ILE A 254 20.50 -18.45 -40.62
CA ILE A 254 20.32 -19.80 -40.07
C ILE A 254 21.71 -20.37 -39.90
N ILE A 255 22.01 -20.74 -38.65
CA ILE A 255 23.29 -21.34 -38.31
C ILE A 255 23.05 -22.81 -38.06
N TYR A 256 23.60 -23.62 -38.96
CA TYR A 256 23.60 -25.07 -38.81
C TYR A 256 24.72 -25.43 -37.84
N LEU A 257 24.33 -26.04 -36.73
CA LEU A 257 25.27 -26.56 -35.75
C LEU A 257 25.29 -28.07 -35.84
N ASP A 258 26.28 -28.60 -36.54
CA ASP A 258 26.65 -29.98 -36.29
C ASP A 258 27.52 -30.02 -35.04
N ILE A 259 26.86 -30.26 -33.90
CA ILE A 259 27.46 -30.31 -32.57
C ILE A 259 28.55 -31.40 -32.50
N MET A 260 28.52 -32.40 -33.40
CA MET A 260 29.43 -33.54 -33.38
C MET A 260 30.68 -33.33 -34.25
N SER A 261 30.61 -32.54 -35.32
CA SER A 261 31.76 -32.31 -36.22
C SER A 261 32.52 -31.01 -35.93
N TYR A 262 31.98 -30.13 -35.08
CA TYR A 262 32.50 -28.77 -34.84
C TYR A 262 32.55 -27.90 -36.11
N GLU A 263 31.88 -28.34 -37.17
CA GLU A 263 31.75 -27.58 -38.40
C GLU A 263 30.45 -26.76 -38.35
N HIS A 264 30.53 -25.54 -38.88
CA HIS A 264 29.40 -24.62 -38.90
C HIS A 264 29.19 -24.15 -40.33
N GLU A 265 28.01 -24.43 -40.86
CA GLU A 265 27.59 -23.86 -42.14
C GLU A 265 26.61 -22.72 -41.88
N ASN A 266 26.89 -21.60 -42.54
CA ASN A 266 26.11 -20.38 -42.44
C ASN A 266 25.31 -20.20 -43.72
N GLU A 267 23.99 -20.35 -43.63
CA GLU A 267 23.10 -19.99 -44.72
C GLU A 267 22.45 -18.65 -44.41
N PHE A 268 22.75 -17.64 -45.24
CA PHE A 268 22.14 -16.33 -45.09
C PHE A 268 20.91 -16.21 -45.97
N ILE A 269 19.75 -16.11 -45.34
CA ILE A 269 18.50 -15.94 -46.05
C ILE A 269 18.17 -14.46 -46.05
N LYS A 270 18.34 -13.82 -47.21
CA LYS A 270 17.90 -12.44 -47.43
C LYS A 270 16.38 -12.39 -47.34
N THR A 271 15.85 -11.60 -46.42
CA THR A 271 14.43 -11.27 -46.38
C THR A 271 14.17 -9.93 -47.06
N PRO A 272 12.94 -9.66 -47.50
CA PRO A 272 12.56 -8.35 -48.01
C PRO A 272 12.81 -7.27 -46.94
N SER A 273 13.39 -6.14 -47.34
CA SER A 273 13.65 -5.01 -46.45
C SER A 273 12.36 -4.43 -45.86
N GLY A 274 12.34 -4.16 -44.56
CA GLY A 274 11.24 -3.40 -43.90
C GLY A 274 10.37 -4.17 -42.92
N PHE A 275 10.74 -5.39 -42.53
CA PHE A 275 10.01 -6.19 -41.54
C PHE A 275 10.82 -6.33 -40.24
N CYS A 276 10.18 -6.00 -39.11
CA CYS A 276 10.69 -6.32 -37.77
C CYS A 276 10.08 -7.67 -37.35
N TRP A 277 10.93 -8.65 -37.05
CA TRP A 277 10.51 -10.00 -36.72
C TRP A 277 10.79 -10.28 -35.25
N THR A 278 9.79 -10.77 -34.54
CA THR A 278 9.92 -11.25 -33.16
C THR A 278 9.74 -12.76 -33.15
N VAL A 279 10.71 -13.50 -32.61
CA VAL A 279 10.58 -14.95 -32.43
C VAL A 279 9.95 -15.22 -31.07
N SER A 280 8.73 -15.76 -31.07
CA SER A 280 8.04 -16.20 -29.85
C SER A 280 8.43 -17.64 -29.56
N ALA A 281 8.99 -17.90 -28.37
CA ALA A 281 9.38 -19.25 -27.94
C ALA A 281 8.20 -20.23 -27.77
N ASN A 282 6.96 -19.72 -27.72
CA ASN A 282 5.76 -20.51 -27.36
C ASN A 282 4.99 -21.08 -28.57
N SER A 283 5.42 -20.80 -29.79
CA SER A 283 4.80 -21.38 -30.97
C SER A 283 5.89 -21.66 -31.99
N GLU A 284 5.94 -22.86 -32.53
CA GLU A 284 6.82 -23.27 -33.65
C GLU A 284 6.50 -22.51 -34.97
N ARG A 285 6.07 -21.25 -34.88
CA ARG A 285 5.62 -20.39 -35.98
C ARG A 285 6.27 -19.02 -35.86
N PHE A 286 6.72 -18.53 -37.01
CA PHE A 286 7.16 -17.16 -37.19
C PHE A 286 5.95 -16.23 -37.22
N CYS A 287 5.91 -15.27 -36.32
CA CYS A 287 4.98 -14.16 -36.40
C CYS A 287 5.71 -12.95 -37.00
N ALA A 288 5.38 -12.61 -38.25
CA ALA A 288 5.70 -11.29 -38.78
C ALA A 288 4.83 -10.28 -38.04
N ASN A 289 5.42 -9.44 -37.19
CA ASN A 289 4.67 -8.31 -36.65
C ASN A 289 4.74 -7.18 -37.66
N PHE A 290 3.60 -6.88 -38.30
CA PHE A 290 3.44 -5.77 -39.22
C PHE A 290 3.37 -4.44 -38.43
N GLY A 291 4.48 -4.05 -37.81
CA GLY A 291 4.64 -2.69 -37.33
C GLY A 291 4.92 -1.78 -38.52
N LYS A 292 3.93 -1.02 -38.97
CA LYS A 292 4.21 0.16 -39.81
C LYS A 292 5.04 1.13 -38.97
N HIS A 293 6.28 1.39 -39.39
CA HIS A 293 6.99 2.60 -39.01
C HIS A 293 6.37 3.81 -39.72
#